data_AF-A0A8T4R7S7-F1
#
_entry.id   AF-A0A8T4R7S7-F1
#
_cell.length_a   1.000
_cell.length_b   1.000
_cell.length_c   1.000
_cell.angle_alpha   90.00
_cell.angle_beta   90.00
_cell.angle_gamma   90.00
#
_symmetry.space_group_name_H-M   'P 1'
#
loop_
_entity.id
_entity.type
_entity.pdbx_description
1 polymer ?
#
loop_
_entity_poly.entity_id
_entity_poly.type
_entity_poly.pdbx_seq_one_letter_code
_entity_poly.pdbx_strand_id
1 'polypeptide(L)'
;MAGIETLAWVFFIVAAVKLIVVLVSPKIWLNSVVRKIWKNSFLAGLVSFVLAVVCLYILLQELTIVQIFAVMLFVSLLAALGIAAYSKEVVGLAEKLMKDKKILKKSWFYLLIWIALVVWGLAALLS
;
A
#
# COMPACT_ATOMS: atom_id res chain seq x y z
N MET A 1 -1.12 -22.14 -6.97
CA MET A 1 0.22 -22.17 -6.34
C MET A 1 1.24 -21.30 -7.08
N ALA A 2 1.40 -21.43 -8.42
CA ALA A 2 2.40 -20.64 -9.17
C ALA A 2 2.16 -19.11 -9.13
N GLY A 3 0.89 -18.67 -9.03
CA GLY A 3 0.52 -17.25 -9.02
C GLY A 3 0.95 -16.55 -7.74
N ILE A 4 0.54 -17.07 -6.58
CA ILE A 4 0.91 -16.48 -5.28
C ILE A 4 2.42 -16.55 -5.03
N GLU A 5 3.08 -17.64 -5.46
CA GLU A 5 4.52 -17.80 -5.33
C GLU A 5 5.28 -16.76 -6.15
N THR A 6 4.81 -16.47 -7.37
CA THR A 6 5.41 -15.41 -8.20
C THR A 6 5.30 -14.05 -7.52
N LEU A 7 4.15 -13.72 -6.92
CA LEU A 7 3.99 -12.47 -6.15
C LEU A 7 4.94 -12.43 -4.94
N ALA A 8 5.10 -13.55 -4.24
CA ALA A 8 6.01 -13.66 -3.11
C ALA A 8 7.47 -13.45 -3.53
N TRP A 9 7.92 -14.09 -4.62
CA TRP A 9 9.26 -13.89 -5.18
C TRP A 9 9.52 -12.44 -5.56
N VAL A 10 8.58 -11.81 -6.26
CA VAL A 10 8.68 -10.38 -6.61
C VAL A 10 8.80 -9.53 -5.34
N PHE A 11 7.96 -9.78 -4.34
CA PHE A 11 8.01 -9.04 -3.09
C PHE A 11 9.34 -9.24 -2.36
N PHE A 12 9.83 -10.48 -2.22
CA PHE A 12 11.09 -10.77 -1.53
C PHE A 12 12.28 -10.10 -2.21
N ILE A 13 12.37 -10.17 -3.53
CA ILE A 13 13.44 -9.52 -4.29
C ILE A 13 13.39 -8.00 -4.07
N VAL A 14 12.22 -7.37 -4.25
CA VAL A 14 12.07 -5.92 -4.09
C VAL A 14 12.34 -5.48 -2.65
N ALA A 15 11.86 -6.24 -1.66
CA ALA A 15 12.07 -5.95 -0.25
C ALA A 15 13.55 -6.09 0.12
N ALA A 16 14.22 -7.17 -0.30
CA ALA A 16 15.64 -7.38 -0.05
C ALA A 16 16.49 -6.27 -0.66
N VAL A 17 16.28 -5.95 -1.94
CA VAL A 17 16.97 -4.83 -2.62
C VAL A 17 16.72 -3.52 -1.89
N LYS A 18 15.46 -3.21 -1.55
CA LYS A 18 15.11 -2.00 -0.81
C LYS A 18 15.82 -1.92 0.53
N LEU A 19 15.81 -2.99 1.32
CA LEU A 19 16.45 -3.03 2.63
C LEU A 19 17.97 -2.85 2.51
N ILE A 20 18.63 -3.55 1.60
CA ILE A 20 20.07 -3.40 1.35
C ILE A 20 20.39 -1.96 0.96
N VAL A 21 19.67 -1.39 -0.01
CA VAL A 21 19.93 -0.01 -0.48
C VAL A 21 19.69 1.00 0.64
N VAL A 22 18.64 0.84 1.45
CA VAL A 22 18.36 1.76 2.57
C VAL A 22 19.42 1.64 3.67
N LEU A 23 19.89 0.43 3.98
CA LEU A 23 20.92 0.22 5.00
C LEU A 23 22.29 0.75 4.57
N VAL A 24 22.65 0.59 3.28
CA VAL A 24 23.93 1.06 2.74
C VAL A 24 23.90 2.56 2.43
N SER A 25 22.83 3.05 1.82
CA SER A 25 22.70 4.46 1.44
C SER A 25 21.24 4.91 1.30
N PRO A 26 20.64 5.47 2.37
CA PRO A 26 19.27 6.00 2.33
C PRO A 26 19.08 7.08 1.25
N LYS A 27 20.14 7.84 0.95
CA LYS A 27 20.11 8.91 -0.06
C LYS A 27 19.91 8.36 -1.48
N ILE A 28 20.49 7.21 -1.80
CA ILE A 28 20.31 6.57 -3.12
C ILE A 28 18.85 6.16 -3.28
N TRP A 29 18.27 5.51 -2.27
CA TRP A 29 16.85 5.12 -2.31
C TRP A 29 15.93 6.34 -2.53
N LEU A 30 16.15 7.40 -1.77
CA LEU A 30 15.36 8.63 -1.87
C LEU A 30 15.46 9.27 -3.27
N ASN A 31 16.68 9.44 -3.78
CA ASN A 31 16.90 10.19 -5.03
C ASN A 31 16.62 9.39 -6.28
N SER A 32 17.00 8.11 -6.29
CA SER A 32 16.93 7.27 -7.49
C SER A 32 15.58 6.59 -7.66
N VAL A 33 14.88 6.29 -6.56
CA VAL A 33 13.62 5.54 -6.61
C VAL A 33 12.46 6.44 -6.22
N VAL A 34 12.44 6.93 -4.97
CA VAL A 34 11.30 7.68 -4.43
C VAL A 34 11.03 8.94 -5.25
N ARG A 35 12.03 9.81 -5.41
CA ARG A 35 11.85 11.07 -6.17
C ARG A 35 11.49 10.82 -7.63
N LYS A 36 11.98 9.77 -8.28
CA LYS A 36 11.65 9.50 -9.69
C LYS A 36 10.22 9.02 -9.86
N ILE A 37 9.78 8.07 -9.04
CA ILE A 37 8.42 7.52 -9.11
C ILE A 37 7.39 8.59 -8.74
N TRP A 38 7.63 9.31 -7.64
CA TRP A 38 6.67 10.27 -7.12
C TRP A 38 6.66 11.63 -7.83
N LYS A 39 7.58 11.88 -8.78
CA LYS A 39 7.57 13.10 -9.61
C LYS A 39 6.31 13.21 -10.47
N ASN A 40 5.76 12.08 -10.92
CA ASN A 40 4.50 12.05 -11.66
C ASN A 40 3.46 11.28 -10.84
N SER A 41 2.72 12.02 -10.01
CA SER A 41 1.72 11.45 -9.10
C SER A 41 0.59 10.71 -9.83
N PHE A 42 0.23 11.13 -11.04
CA PHE A 42 -0.78 10.46 -11.84
C PHE A 42 -0.30 9.10 -12.34
N LEU A 43 0.91 9.04 -12.93
CA LEU A 43 1.49 7.77 -13.37
C LEU A 43 1.74 6.82 -12.20
N ALA A 44 2.27 7.34 -11.08
CA ALA A 44 2.47 6.55 -9.88
C ALA A 44 1.14 5.95 -9.39
N GLY A 45 0.08 6.76 -9.30
CA GLY A 45 -1.26 6.30 -8.90
C GLY A 45 -1.83 5.26 -9.85
N LEU A 46 -1.73 5.47 -11.16
CA LEU A 46 -2.24 4.54 -12.17
C LEU A 46 -1.52 3.19 -12.11
N VAL A 47 -0.19 3.20 -12.08
CA VAL A 47 0.63 1.98 -11.99
C VAL A 47 0.34 1.23 -10.69
N SER A 48 0.25 1.94 -9.56
CA SER A 48 -0.12 1.32 -8.28
C SER A 48 -1.52 0.72 -8.30
N PHE A 49 -2.49 1.39 -8.93
CA PHE A 49 -3.85 0.86 -9.04
C PHE A 49 -3.90 -0.41 -9.90
N VAL A 50 -3.27 -0.40 -11.08
CA VAL A 50 -3.21 -1.58 -11.96
C VAL A 50 -2.53 -2.75 -11.26
N LEU A 51 -1.39 -2.52 -10.61
CA LEU A 51 -0.70 -3.56 -9.85
C LEU A 51 -1.54 -4.07 -8.68
N ALA A 52 -2.25 -3.20 -7.96
CA ALA A 52 -3.13 -3.62 -6.86
C ALA A 52 -4.27 -4.53 -7.36
N VAL A 53 -4.90 -4.20 -8.49
CA VAL A 53 -5.97 -5.01 -9.09
C VAL A 53 -5.43 -6.36 -9.56
N VAL A 54 -4.27 -6.38 -10.23
CA VAL A 54 -3.63 -7.62 -10.69
C VAL A 54 -3.24 -8.50 -9.50
N CYS A 55 -2.62 -7.93 -8.46
CA CYS A 55 -2.29 -8.66 -7.24
C CYS A 55 -3.53 -9.23 -6.56
N LEU A 56 -4.60 -8.43 -6.41
CA LEU A 56 -5.84 -8.89 -5.79
C LEU A 56 -6.46 -10.05 -6.59
N TYR A 57 -6.50 -9.95 -7.92
CA TYR A 57 -7.02 -11.01 -8.78
C TYR A 57 -6.24 -12.33 -8.59
N ILE A 58 -4.90 -12.27 -8.59
CA ILE A 58 -4.05 -13.46 -8.39
C ILE A 58 -4.25 -14.02 -6.98
N LEU A 59 -4.27 -13.16 -5.95
CA LEU A 59 -4.46 -13.60 -4.55
C LEU A 59 -5.80 -14.31 -4.35
N LEU A 60 -6.88 -13.81 -4.97
CA LEU A 60 -8.21 -14.41 -4.87
C LEU A 60 -8.34 -15.80 -5.50
N GLN A 61 -7.35 -16.24 -6.29
CA GLN A 61 -7.32 -17.62 -6.80
C GLN A 61 -6.92 -18.63 -5.72
N GLU A 62 -6.27 -18.19 -4.64
CA GLU A 62 -5.68 -19.07 -3.63
C GLU A 62 -6.10 -18.69 -2.20
N LEU A 63 -6.48 -17.44 -1.97
CA LEU A 63 -6.85 -16.90 -0.66
C LEU A 63 -8.25 -16.29 -0.72
N THR A 64 -9.00 -16.42 0.37
CA THR A 64 -10.27 -15.70 0.51
C THR A 64 -10.03 -14.22 0.80
N ILE A 65 -11.00 -13.37 0.47
CA ILE A 65 -10.92 -11.94 0.79
C ILE A 65 -10.70 -11.71 2.30
N VAL A 66 -11.29 -12.54 3.16
CA VAL A 66 -11.13 -12.48 4.62
C VAL A 66 -9.69 -12.77 5.04
N GLN A 67 -9.05 -13.78 4.44
CA GLN A 67 -7.63 -14.09 4.70
C GLN A 67 -6.72 -12.94 4.25
N ILE A 68 -7.01 -12.31 3.11
CA ILE A 68 -6.27 -11.13 2.63
C ILE A 68 -6.41 -9.98 3.64
N PHE A 69 -7.62 -9.69 4.13
CA PHE A 69 -7.85 -8.67 5.16
C PHE A 69 -7.13 -8.98 6.48
N ALA A 70 -7.06 -10.24 6.90
CA ALA A 70 -6.32 -10.63 8.10
C ALA A 70 -4.81 -10.36 7.96
N VAL A 71 -4.21 -10.70 6.82
CA VAL A 71 -2.80 -10.38 6.54
C VAL A 71 -2.58 -8.87 6.42
N MET A 72 -3.50 -8.13 5.79
CA MET A 72 -3.44 -6.68 5.72
C MET A 72 -3.48 -6.03 7.11
N LEU A 73 -4.32 -6.54 8.03
CA LEU A 73 -4.34 -6.08 9.41
C LEU A 73 -2.96 -6.27 10.06
N PHE A 74 -2.37 -7.46 9.97
CA PHE A 74 -1.03 -7.73 10.48
C PHE A 74 0.02 -6.75 9.92
N VAL A 75 0.06 -6.57 8.60
CA VAL A 75 1.00 -5.65 7.94
C VAL A 75 0.74 -4.20 8.35
N SER A 76 -0.52 -3.79 8.50
CA SER A 76 -0.88 -2.43 8.93
C SER A 76 -0.38 -2.12 10.34
N LEU A 77 -0.43 -3.09 11.26
CA LEU A 77 0.09 -2.95 12.62
C LEU A 77 1.62 -2.86 12.63
N LEU A 78 2.30 -3.66 11.82
CA LEU A 78 3.76 -3.54 11.64
C LEU A 78 4.17 -2.19 11.03
N ALA A 79 3.40 -1.70 10.04
CA ALA A 79 3.63 -0.38 9.46
C ALA A 79 3.40 0.74 10.49
N ALA A 80 2.34 0.63 11.30
CA ALA A 80 2.05 1.56 12.38
C ALA A 80 3.19 1.63 13.40
N LEU A 81 3.79 0.50 13.77
CA LEU A 81 4.96 0.45 14.65
C LEU A 81 6.13 1.28 14.10
N GLY A 82 6.45 1.13 12.82
CA GLY A 82 7.53 1.89 12.18
C GLY A 82 7.23 3.38 12.05
N ILE A 83 5.98 3.74 11.78
CA ILE A 83 5.53 5.13 11.64
C ILE A 83 5.42 5.83 13.00
N ALA A 84 5.10 5.11 14.07
CA ALA A 84 4.93 5.65 15.42
C ALA A 84 6.20 6.36 15.94
N ALA A 85 7.39 5.91 15.51
CA ALA A 85 8.66 6.56 15.81
C ALA A 85 8.75 8.01 15.28
N TYR A 86 7.91 8.38 14.31
CA TYR A 86 7.83 9.70 13.67
C TYR A 86 6.44 10.35 13.89
N SER A 87 5.85 10.11 15.06
CA SER A 87 4.47 10.52 15.37
C SER A 87 4.22 12.02 15.19
N LYS A 88 5.17 12.89 15.54
CA LYS A 88 5.02 14.35 15.41
C LYS A 88 4.91 14.78 13.94
N GLU A 89 5.75 14.22 13.08
CA GLU A 89 5.75 14.48 11.64
C GLU A 89 4.45 14.00 11.00
N VAL A 90 3.96 12.85 11.44
CA VAL A 90 2.70 12.25 10.95
C VAL A 90 1.50 13.11 11.35
N VAL A 91 1.43 13.56 12.60
CA VAL A 91 0.36 14.46 13.08
C VAL A 91 0.40 15.78 12.31
N GLY A 92 1.58 16.40 12.16
CA GLY A 92 1.72 17.64 11.39
C GLY A 92 1.33 17.48 9.91
N LEU A 93 1.66 16.35 9.29
CA LEU A 93 1.20 16.02 7.94
C LEU A 93 -0.31 15.86 7.88
N ALA A 94 -0.92 15.16 8.84
CA ALA A 94 -2.36 14.96 8.90
C ALA A 94 -3.11 16.29 9.04
N GLU A 95 -2.69 17.17 9.93
CA GLU A 95 -3.27 18.51 10.08
C GLU A 95 -3.19 19.32 8.78
N LYS A 96 -2.03 19.27 8.10
CA LYS A 96 -1.83 19.96 6.82
C LYS A 96 -2.77 19.42 5.73
N LEU A 97 -2.95 18.10 5.69
CA LEU A 97 -3.83 17.44 4.74
C LEU A 97 -5.32 17.74 5.03
N MET A 98 -5.74 17.73 6.30
CA MET A 98 -7.12 18.04 6.70
C MET A 98 -7.53 19.49 6.44
N LYS A 99 -6.58 20.43 6.47
CA LYS A 99 -6.82 21.83 6.08
C LYS A 99 -7.10 22.00 4.58
N ASP A 100 -6.71 21.04 3.73
CA ASP A 100 -7.07 21.04 2.32
C ASP A 100 -8.55 20.65 2.14
N LYS A 101 -9.42 21.65 1.94
CA LYS A 101 -10.86 21.46 1.69
C LYS A 101 -11.17 20.54 0.50
N LYS A 102 -10.21 20.29 -0.40
CA LYS A 102 -10.36 19.42 -1.57
C LYS A 102 -9.84 18.00 -1.33
N ILE A 103 -9.38 17.65 -0.13
CA ILE A 103 -8.82 16.33 0.16
C ILE A 103 -9.78 15.19 -0.21
N LEU A 104 -11.04 15.29 0.19
CA LEU A 104 -12.06 14.29 -0.13
C LEU A 104 -12.26 14.18 -1.65
N LYS A 105 -12.28 15.32 -2.37
CA LYS A 105 -12.39 15.34 -3.83
C LYS A 105 -11.14 14.81 -4.53
N LYS A 106 -9.97 14.83 -3.91
CA LYS A 106 -8.74 14.24 -4.45
C LYS A 106 -8.67 12.73 -4.18
N SER A 107 -9.21 12.28 -3.05
CA SER A 107 -9.13 10.91 -2.57
C SER A 107 -10.39 10.07 -2.80
N TRP A 108 -11.47 10.65 -3.35
CA TRP A 108 -12.77 9.99 -3.52
C TRP A 108 -12.69 8.62 -4.22
N PHE A 109 -11.86 8.51 -5.28
CA PHE A 109 -11.72 7.27 -6.02
C PHE A 109 -11.09 6.16 -5.15
N TYR A 110 -10.05 6.51 -4.39
CA TYR A 110 -9.44 5.61 -3.42
C TYR A 110 -10.42 5.22 -2.32
N LEU A 111 -11.21 6.17 -1.80
CA LEU A 111 -12.23 5.90 -0.79
C LEU A 111 -13.30 4.93 -1.31
N LEU A 112 -13.76 5.10 -2.55
CA LEU A 112 -14.76 4.24 -3.18
C LEU A 112 -14.25 2.79 -3.28
N ILE A 113 -13.00 2.60 -3.70
CA ILE A 113 -12.37 1.28 -3.75
C ILE A 113 -12.36 0.63 -2.36
N TRP A 114 -11.97 1.38 -1.33
CA TRP A 114 -11.95 0.86 0.03
C TRP A 114 -13.33 0.50 0.57
N ILE A 115 -14.33 1.33 0.31
CA ILE A 115 -15.72 1.04 0.68
C ILE A 115 -16.16 -0.27 0.02
N ALA A 116 -15.90 -0.45 -1.28
CA ALA A 116 -16.25 -1.68 -1.99
C ALA A 116 -15.55 -2.91 -1.40
N LEU A 117 -14.24 -2.82 -1.12
CA LEU A 117 -13.48 -3.93 -0.53
C LEU A 117 -13.94 -4.28 0.89
N VAL A 118 -14.25 -3.28 1.73
CA VAL A 118 -14.75 -3.50 3.09
C VAL A 118 -16.14 -4.13 3.06
N VAL A 119 -17.04 -3.64 2.22
CA VAL A 119 -18.38 -4.22 2.04
C VAL A 119 -18.28 -5.68 1.57
N TRP A 120 -17.39 -5.97 0.62
CA TRP A 120 -17.17 -7.35 0.15
C TRP A 120 -16.58 -8.24 1.26
N GLY A 121 -15.56 -7.76 1.97
CA GLY A 121 -14.96 -8.50 3.08
C GLY A 121 -15.96 -8.82 4.20
N LEU A 122 -16.81 -7.85 4.55
CA LEU A 122 -17.88 -8.04 5.54
C LEU A 122 -18.95 -9.00 5.05
N ALA A 123 -19.41 -8.86 3.80
CA ALA A 123 -20.39 -9.77 3.21
C ALA A 123 -19.88 -11.22 3.20
N ALA A 124 -18.60 -11.44 2.85
CA ALA A 124 -17.96 -12.75 2.85
C ALA A 124 -17.74 -13.34 4.26
N LEU A 125 -17.74 -12.51 5.31
CA LEU A 125 -17.63 -12.95 6.70
C LEU A 125 -19.00 -13.35 7.28
N LEU A 126 -20.06 -12.74 6.78
CA LEU A 126 -21.44 -12.99 7.21
C LEU A 126 -22.17 -14.07 6.39
N SER A 127 -21.60 -14.49 5.25
CA SER A 127 -22.08 -15.59 4.40
C SER A 127 -21.52 -16.93 4.85
#